data_AF-A0A0F9BDR5-F1
#
_entry.id   AF-A0A0F9BDR5-F1
#
_cell.length_a   1.000
_cell.length_b   1.000
_cell.length_c   1.000
_cell.angle_alpha   90.00
_cell.angle_beta   90.00
_cell.angle_gamma   90.00
#
_symmetry.space_group_name_H-M   'P 1'
#
loop_
_entity.id
_entity.type
_entity.pdbx_description
1 polymer ?
#
loop_
_entity_poly.entity_id
_entity_poly.type
_entity_poly.pdbx_seq_one_letter_code
_entity_poly.pdbx_strand_id
1 'polypeptide(L)'
;MLSCVYGRNMYGVWMSTLTVASPQQVDSVPCVERRKYSGKDRVLYATQTKEQQMIEVTIEHLEQGKWVPQDIKLDVDADMALSDETLDEEMYALPRKIAYYAEISAELHAVAARRKSRIEAVEADVAQDIRISHAASGIKITEPAIKEKIAISQSVASARNAHYAADAQYRKVDGFYRALREKASLSIALCYKQKAEISAMSSSLS
;
A
#
# COMPACT_ATOMS: atom_id res chain seq x y z
N MET A 1 -27.69 1.56 -67.25
CA MET A 1 -26.45 1.56 -68.05
C MET A 1 -25.29 1.86 -67.12
N LEU A 2 -24.24 1.03 -67.18
CA LEU A 2 -22.87 1.22 -66.66
C LEU A 2 -22.71 1.24 -65.11
N SER A 3 -22.31 0.13 -64.47
CA SER A 3 -20.92 -0.34 -64.20
C SER A 3 -20.13 0.58 -63.25
N CYS A 4 -19.90 0.19 -61.99
CA CYS A 4 -18.80 -0.64 -61.44
C CYS A 4 -17.59 0.18 -60.92
N VAL A 5 -17.27 -0.02 -59.63
CA VAL A 5 -15.95 -0.43 -59.10
C VAL A 5 -15.04 0.57 -58.33
N TYR A 6 -14.58 0.09 -57.14
CA TYR A 6 -13.48 0.46 -56.20
C TYR A 6 -13.53 1.86 -55.53
N GLY A 7 -13.23 2.07 -54.24
CA GLY A 7 -12.73 1.24 -53.14
C GLY A 7 -12.23 2.14 -51.97
N ARG A 8 -11.96 1.51 -50.81
CA ARG A 8 -11.13 1.97 -49.66
C ARG A 8 -11.61 3.06 -48.67
N ASN A 9 -11.72 2.60 -47.41
CA ASN A 9 -11.28 3.19 -46.13
C ASN A 9 -11.14 4.72 -46.02
N MET A 10 -11.83 5.30 -45.03
CA MET A 10 -11.18 6.17 -44.03
C MET A 10 -11.89 6.05 -42.67
N TYR A 11 -11.13 5.57 -41.68
CA TYR A 11 -11.42 5.68 -40.26
C TYR A 11 -11.25 7.15 -39.84
N GLY A 12 -12.32 7.78 -39.36
CA GLY A 12 -12.25 9.08 -38.68
C GLY A 12 -11.94 8.89 -37.20
N VAL A 13 -10.65 8.79 -36.89
CA VAL A 13 -10.10 8.75 -35.53
C VAL A 13 -10.26 10.13 -34.89
N TRP A 14 -10.99 10.21 -33.79
CA TRP A 14 -10.91 11.34 -32.87
C TRP A 14 -9.59 11.23 -32.10
N MET A 15 -8.68 12.16 -32.38
CA MET A 15 -7.44 12.35 -31.62
C MET A 15 -7.77 12.76 -30.17
N SER A 16 -7.61 11.83 -29.24
CA SER A 16 -7.42 12.15 -27.82
C SER A 16 -5.91 12.31 -27.61
N THR A 17 -5.47 13.51 -27.24
CA THR A 17 -4.13 13.74 -26.72
C THR A 17 -3.99 13.05 -25.36
N LEU A 18 -3.56 11.79 -25.40
CA LEU A 18 -2.94 11.10 -24.27
C LEU A 18 -1.50 11.57 -24.17
N THR A 19 -1.22 12.44 -23.20
CA THR A 19 0.13 12.63 -22.66
C THR A 19 0.51 11.33 -21.95
N VAL A 20 1.17 10.44 -22.68
CA VAL A 20 1.84 9.27 -22.13
C VAL A 20 3.03 9.78 -21.33
N ALA A 21 2.94 9.66 -20.00
CA ALA A 21 4.11 9.77 -19.14
C ALA A 21 5.13 8.70 -19.55
N SER A 22 6.38 9.14 -19.72
CA SER A 22 7.52 8.37 -20.19
C SER A 22 7.65 6.99 -19.53
N PRO A 23 8.10 5.97 -20.26
CA PRO A 23 8.52 4.72 -19.64
C PRO A 23 9.70 5.01 -18.70
N GLN A 24 9.50 4.79 -17.40
CA GLN A 24 10.61 4.71 -16.47
C GLN A 24 11.52 3.59 -16.93
N GLN A 25 12.81 3.92 -17.04
CA GLN A 25 13.89 3.01 -17.36
C GLN A 25 13.76 1.76 -16.50
N VAL A 26 13.69 0.61 -17.16
CA VAL A 26 14.01 -0.67 -16.55
C VAL A 26 15.51 -0.61 -16.28
N ASP A 27 15.87 -0.24 -15.05
CA ASP A 27 17.26 -0.32 -14.61
C ASP A 27 17.71 -1.77 -14.74
N SER A 28 18.80 -1.90 -15.47
CA SER A 28 19.41 -3.12 -15.93
C SER A 28 19.73 -4.06 -14.77
N VAL A 29 19.36 -5.33 -14.96
CA VAL A 29 19.97 -6.46 -14.25
C VAL A 29 21.50 -6.31 -14.34
N PRO A 30 22.27 -6.34 -13.25
CA PRO A 30 23.71 -6.31 -13.37
C PRO A 30 24.17 -7.60 -14.05
N CYS A 31 24.52 -7.47 -15.33
CA CYS A 31 25.35 -8.43 -16.04
C CYS A 31 26.60 -8.69 -15.20
N VAL A 32 26.75 -9.91 -14.72
CA VAL A 32 27.98 -10.39 -14.10
C VAL A 32 29.06 -10.45 -15.21
N GLU A 33 29.75 -9.34 -15.41
CA GLU A 33 31.00 -9.32 -16.17
C GLU A 33 32.02 -10.15 -15.39
N ARG A 34 32.28 -11.39 -15.84
CA ARG A 34 33.44 -12.17 -15.42
C ARG A 34 34.71 -11.50 -15.93
N ARG A 35 35.19 -10.47 -15.22
CA ARG A 35 36.57 -10.01 -15.38
C ARG A 35 37.46 -10.82 -14.44
N LYS A 36 38.40 -11.56 -15.02
CA LYS A 36 39.57 -12.09 -14.30
C LYS A 36 40.35 -10.88 -13.78
N TYR A 37 40.46 -10.73 -12.46
CA TYR A 37 41.42 -9.81 -11.86
C TYR A 37 42.23 -10.52 -10.79
N SER A 38 43.53 -10.59 -11.06
CA SER A 38 44.58 -10.86 -10.09
C SER A 38 44.68 -9.72 -9.08
N GLY A 39 44.88 -10.07 -7.82
CA GLY A 39 45.68 -9.29 -6.88
C GLY A 39 45.05 -8.00 -6.36
N LYS A 40 44.65 -8.06 -5.07
CA LYS A 40 44.58 -6.94 -4.12
C LYS A 40 43.83 -5.70 -4.61
N ASP A 41 42.53 -5.65 -4.35
CA ASP A 41 41.84 -4.37 -4.12
C ASP A 41 40.79 -4.53 -3.02
N ARG A 42 40.85 -3.62 -2.04
CA ARG A 42 39.86 -3.50 -0.97
C ARG A 42 38.51 -3.20 -1.60
N VAL A 43 37.51 -4.02 -1.29
CA VAL A 43 36.11 -3.71 -1.58
C VAL A 43 35.72 -2.50 -0.72
N LEU A 44 35.73 -1.32 -1.32
CA LEU A 44 35.07 -0.15 -0.76
C LEU A 44 33.57 -0.36 -0.96
N TYR A 45 32.90 -0.82 0.10
CA TYR A 45 31.44 -0.80 0.14
C TYR A 45 31.01 0.67 0.08
N ALA A 46 30.36 1.06 -1.01
CA ALA A 46 29.61 2.30 -1.03
C ALA A 46 28.52 2.19 0.04
N THR A 47 28.72 2.84 1.19
CA THR A 47 27.69 3.05 2.19
C THR A 47 26.61 3.91 1.54
N GLN A 48 25.59 3.27 0.97
CA GLN A 48 24.33 3.93 0.70
C GLN A 48 23.79 4.41 2.05
N THR A 49 23.76 5.72 2.25
CA THR A 49 22.99 6.34 3.33
C THR A 49 21.54 5.89 3.17
N LYS A 50 21.08 4.96 4.02
CA LYS A 50 19.67 4.59 4.12
C LYS A 50 18.89 5.86 4.47
N GLU A 51 18.06 6.32 3.55
CA GLU A 51 17.07 7.34 3.86
C GLU A 51 16.11 6.76 4.89
N GLN A 52 16.03 7.37 6.08
CA GLN A 52 15.12 6.96 7.14
C GLN A 52 13.67 7.09 6.65
N GLN A 53 12.97 5.96 6.55
CA GLN A 53 11.57 5.89 6.16
C GLN A 53 10.67 6.28 7.33
N MET A 54 10.42 7.58 7.46
CA MET A 54 9.34 8.11 8.27
C MET A 54 8.02 7.96 7.52
N ILE A 55 7.06 7.27 8.13
CA ILE A 55 5.71 7.13 7.57
C ILE A 55 4.76 7.99 8.39
N GLU A 56 4.15 8.96 7.72
CA GLU A 56 3.08 9.76 8.29
C GLU A 56 1.74 9.14 7.91
N VAL A 57 0.91 8.90 8.92
CA VAL A 57 -0.43 8.32 8.76
C VAL A 57 -1.43 9.17 9.51
N THR A 58 -2.51 9.54 8.85
CA THR A 58 -3.58 10.31 9.47
C THR A 58 -4.67 9.37 9.97
N ILE A 59 -5.01 9.47 11.25
CA ILE A 59 -6.12 8.75 11.87
C ILE A 59 -7.21 9.75 12.22
N GLU A 60 -8.47 9.40 11.96
CA GLU A 60 -9.63 10.19 12.38
C GLU A 60 -10.18 9.65 13.71
N HIS A 61 -10.08 10.42 14.79
CA HIS A 61 -10.65 10.08 16.09
C HIS A 61 -11.83 11.00 16.45
N LEU A 62 -12.72 10.51 17.32
CA LEU A 62 -13.92 11.26 17.71
C LEU A 62 -13.65 12.03 19.01
N GLU A 63 -13.42 13.33 18.90
CA GLU A 63 -13.28 14.24 20.04
C GLU A 63 -14.51 15.14 20.15
N GLN A 64 -15.17 15.13 21.31
CA GLN A 64 -16.32 16.00 21.62
C GLN A 64 -17.42 15.98 20.53
N GLY A 65 -17.65 14.81 19.92
CA GLY A 65 -18.65 14.61 18.87
C GLY A 65 -18.22 15.07 17.47
N LYS A 66 -16.97 15.48 17.26
CA LYS A 66 -16.39 15.82 15.96
C LYS A 66 -15.28 14.86 15.59
N TRP A 67 -15.19 14.51 14.31
CA TRP A 67 -14.05 13.77 13.77
C TRP A 67 -12.89 14.73 13.60
N VAL A 68 -11.80 14.48 14.33
CA VAL A 68 -10.57 15.25 14.29
C VAL A 68 -9.48 14.38 13.63
N PRO A 69 -8.74 14.89 12.64
CA PRO A 69 -7.58 14.18 12.11
C PRO A 69 -6.38 14.35 13.06
N GLN A 70 -5.70 13.24 13.34
CA GLN A 70 -4.44 13.19 14.05
C GLN A 70 -3.37 12.56 13.16
N ASP A 71 -2.27 13.27 12.95
CA ASP A 71 -1.14 12.75 12.22
C ASP A 71 -0.20 11.99 13.16
N ILE A 72 -0.01 10.71 12.87
CA ILE A 72 0.90 9.82 13.57
C ILE A 72 2.14 9.61 12.72
N LYS A 73 3.31 9.82 13.32
CA LYS A 73 4.60 9.56 12.69
C LYS A 73 5.15 8.23 13.19
N LEU A 74 5.42 7.33 12.25
CA LEU A 74 6.00 6.01 12.49
C LEU A 74 7.41 5.97 11.93
N ASP A 75 8.39 5.73 12.80
CA ASP A 75 9.79 5.52 12.41
C ASP A 75 10.03 4.03 12.17
N VAL A 76 9.69 3.59 10.97
CA VAL A 76 9.73 2.17 10.60
C VAL A 76 11.15 1.64 10.63
N ASP A 77 12.13 2.43 10.18
CA ASP A 77 13.51 1.96 10.10
C ASP A 77 14.11 1.76 11.48
N ALA A 78 13.87 2.69 12.42
CA ALA A 78 14.28 2.50 13.81
C ALA A 78 13.54 1.34 14.48
N ASP A 79 12.26 1.16 14.17
CA ASP A 79 11.47 0.07 14.76
C ASP A 79 11.86 -1.32 14.22
N MET A 80 12.29 -1.38 12.96
CA MET A 80 12.70 -2.61 12.29
C MET A 80 14.18 -2.95 12.47
N ALA A 81 15.05 -1.98 12.79
CA ALA A 81 16.48 -2.22 13.03
C ALA A 81 16.71 -3.24 14.17
N LEU A 82 17.66 -4.15 13.95
CA LEU A 82 18.18 -5.07 14.96
C LEU A 82 19.66 -4.75 15.16
N SER A 83 20.06 -4.54 16.41
CA SER A 83 21.46 -4.37 16.79
C SER A 83 21.88 -5.47 17.76
N ASP A 84 23.01 -6.09 17.48
CA ASP A 84 23.57 -7.14 18.34
C ASP A 84 24.02 -6.58 19.71
N GLU A 85 24.31 -5.29 19.80
CA GLU A 85 24.77 -4.62 21.02
C GLU A 85 23.60 -4.26 21.96
N THR A 86 22.40 -4.07 21.43
CA THR A 86 21.19 -3.61 22.15
C THR A 86 20.02 -4.59 22.07
N LEU A 87 20.32 -5.86 21.73
CA LEU A 87 19.30 -6.87 21.45
C LEU A 87 18.33 -7.10 22.63
N ASP A 88 18.82 -7.08 23.86
CA ASP A 88 18.00 -7.29 25.05
C ASP A 88 16.98 -6.15 25.23
N GLU A 89 17.42 -4.90 25.13
CA GLU A 89 16.56 -3.71 25.23
C GLU A 89 15.51 -3.68 24.11
N GLU A 90 15.93 -4.01 22.89
CA GLU A 90 15.04 -4.12 21.73
C GLU A 90 13.99 -5.21 21.92
N MET A 91 14.37 -6.36 22.48
CA MET A 91 13.45 -7.46 22.78
C MET A 91 12.41 -7.10 23.84
N TYR A 92 12.78 -6.33 24.87
CA TYR A 92 11.83 -5.80 25.85
C TYR A 92 10.88 -4.75 25.26
N ALA A 93 11.35 -3.92 24.34
CA ALA A 93 10.55 -2.89 23.70
C ALA A 93 9.59 -3.44 22.63
N LEU A 94 9.93 -4.57 22.02
CA LEU A 94 9.23 -5.11 20.85
C LEU A 94 7.72 -5.38 21.07
N PRO A 95 7.26 -5.98 22.19
CA PRO A 95 5.83 -6.19 22.42
C PRO A 95 5.04 -4.87 22.48
N ARG A 96 5.63 -3.82 23.05
CA ARG A 96 5.01 -2.49 23.13
C ARG A 96 4.89 -1.87 21.74
N LYS A 97 5.92 -2.00 20.90
CA LYS A 97 5.89 -1.54 19.50
C LYS A 97 4.85 -2.30 18.68
N ILE A 98 4.76 -3.62 18.84
CA ILE A 98 3.75 -4.44 18.16
C ILE A 98 2.34 -4.01 18.55
N ALA A 99 2.08 -3.79 19.84
CA ALA A 99 0.78 -3.32 20.32
C ALA A 99 0.41 -1.96 19.71
N TYR A 100 1.35 -1.02 19.69
CA TYR A 100 1.14 0.30 19.11
C TYR A 100 0.80 0.26 17.61
N TYR A 101 1.54 -0.50 16.80
CA TYR A 101 1.23 -0.67 15.39
C TYR A 101 -0.10 -1.42 15.17
N ALA A 102 -0.45 -2.36 16.06
CA ALA A 102 -1.72 -3.09 15.99
C ALA A 102 -2.92 -2.16 16.25
N GLU A 103 -2.82 -1.26 17.24
CA GLU A 103 -3.84 -0.26 17.55
C GLU A 103 -4.09 0.67 16.35
N ILE A 104 -3.02 1.26 15.81
CA ILE A 104 -3.07 2.13 14.63
C ILE A 104 -3.66 1.39 13.42
N SER A 105 -3.22 0.15 13.17
CA SER A 105 -3.75 -0.68 12.07
C SER A 105 -5.26 -0.93 12.22
N ALA A 106 -5.72 -1.23 13.44
CA ALA A 106 -7.13 -1.46 13.71
C ALA A 106 -7.98 -0.20 13.50
N GLU A 107 -7.48 0.96 13.89
CA GLU A 107 -8.15 2.25 13.67
C GLU A 107 -8.26 2.57 12.18
N LEU A 108 -7.17 2.40 11.42
CA LEU A 108 -7.19 2.60 9.96
C LEU A 108 -8.12 1.62 9.25
N HIS A 109 -8.17 0.37 9.70
CA HIS A 109 -9.12 -0.62 9.19
C HIS A 109 -10.57 -0.17 9.43
N ALA A 110 -10.88 0.38 10.60
CA ALA A 110 -12.20 0.92 10.90
C ALA A 110 -12.56 2.11 10.00
N VAL A 111 -11.60 3.02 9.73
CA VAL A 111 -11.80 4.13 8.78
C VAL A 111 -12.07 3.60 7.37
N ALA A 112 -11.25 2.68 6.87
CA ALA A 112 -11.43 2.07 5.55
C ALA A 112 -12.81 1.39 5.42
N ALA A 113 -13.26 0.69 6.46
CA ALA A 113 -14.59 0.06 6.52
C ALA A 113 -15.72 1.09 6.47
N ARG A 114 -15.64 2.20 7.23
CA ARG A 114 -16.63 3.29 7.17
C ARG A 114 -16.69 3.93 5.78
N ARG A 115 -15.53 4.15 5.15
CA ARG A 115 -15.45 4.70 3.78
C ARG A 115 -16.06 3.75 2.77
N LYS A 116 -15.91 2.43 2.96
CA LYS A 116 -16.59 1.42 2.14
C LYS A 116 -18.11 1.52 2.27
N SER A 117 -18.65 1.57 3.49
CA SER A 117 -20.09 1.77 3.71
C SER A 117 -20.59 3.09 3.11
N ARG A 118 -19.76 4.14 3.10
CA ARG A 118 -20.10 5.41 2.45
C ARG A 118 -20.22 5.27 0.93
N ILE A 119 -19.39 4.46 0.28
CA ILE A 119 -19.54 4.17 -1.16
C ILE A 119 -20.92 3.57 -1.43
N GLU A 120 -21.29 2.54 -0.67
CA GLU A 120 -22.57 1.83 -0.84
C GLU A 120 -23.76 2.79 -0.68
N ALA A 121 -23.71 3.69 0.31
CA ALA A 121 -24.72 4.72 0.48
C ALA A 121 -24.79 5.71 -0.70
N VAL A 122 -23.63 6.22 -1.15
CA VAL A 122 -23.57 7.17 -2.28
C VAL A 122 -24.03 6.51 -3.59
N GLU A 123 -23.69 5.24 -3.81
CA GLU A 123 -24.17 4.48 -4.98
C GLU A 123 -25.69 4.31 -4.94
N ALA A 124 -26.28 4.05 -3.77
CA ALA A 124 -27.72 3.96 -3.59
C ALA A 124 -28.42 5.32 -3.83
N ASP A 125 -27.88 6.41 -3.29
CA ASP A 125 -28.41 7.77 -3.48
C ASP A 125 -28.40 8.15 -4.97
N VAL A 126 -27.26 7.96 -5.65
CA VAL A 126 -27.13 8.24 -7.09
C VAL A 126 -28.06 7.37 -7.92
N ALA A 127 -28.22 6.08 -7.57
CA ALA A 127 -29.17 5.21 -8.24
C ALA A 127 -30.60 5.74 -8.13
N GLN A 128 -30.99 6.23 -6.95
CA GLN A 128 -32.31 6.78 -6.70
C GLN A 128 -32.54 8.08 -7.48
N ASP A 129 -31.56 8.98 -7.50
CA ASP A 129 -31.62 10.24 -8.28
C ASP A 129 -31.78 9.98 -9.78
N ILE A 130 -31.07 8.97 -10.31
CA ILE A 130 -31.23 8.54 -11.70
C ILE A 130 -32.66 8.02 -11.95
N ARG A 131 -33.22 7.22 -11.04
CA ARG A 131 -34.60 6.72 -11.19
C ARG A 131 -35.62 7.86 -11.19
N ILE A 132 -35.49 8.80 -10.25
CA ILE A 132 -36.41 9.94 -10.12
C ILE A 132 -36.34 10.84 -11.36
N SER A 133 -35.13 11.18 -11.83
CA SER A 133 -34.95 12.03 -13.01
C SER A 133 -35.49 11.40 -14.30
N HIS A 134 -35.35 10.09 -14.47
CA HIS A 134 -35.90 9.35 -15.62
C HIS A 134 -37.43 9.22 -15.52
N ALA A 135 -37.97 8.98 -14.33
CA ALA A 135 -39.42 8.97 -14.10
C ALA A 135 -40.06 10.33 -14.41
N ALA A 136 -39.43 11.43 -14.01
CA ALA A 136 -39.92 12.79 -14.27
C ALA A 136 -39.94 13.14 -15.77
N SER A 137 -39.05 12.54 -16.56
CA SER A 137 -39.01 12.68 -18.03
C SER A 137 -39.86 11.66 -18.79
N GLY A 138 -40.53 10.74 -18.06
CA GLY A 138 -41.35 9.67 -18.65
C GLY A 138 -40.56 8.56 -19.35
N ILE A 139 -39.23 8.53 -19.19
CA ILE A 139 -38.36 7.56 -19.84
C ILE A 139 -38.18 6.35 -18.91
N LYS A 140 -38.47 5.15 -19.42
CA LYS A 140 -38.16 3.91 -18.71
C LYS A 140 -36.67 3.60 -18.87
N ILE A 141 -35.96 3.52 -17.76
CA ILE A 141 -34.55 3.11 -17.72
C ILE A 141 -34.41 1.69 -17.19
N THR A 142 -33.45 0.94 -17.72
CA THR A 142 -33.14 -0.43 -17.27
C THR A 142 -32.10 -0.42 -16.16
N GLU A 143 -32.09 -1.43 -15.29
CA GLU A 143 -31.10 -1.57 -14.21
C GLU A 143 -29.64 -1.60 -14.71
N PRO A 144 -29.28 -2.23 -15.84
CA PRO A 144 -27.93 -2.12 -16.40
C PRO A 144 -27.55 -0.67 -16.77
N ALA A 145 -28.46 0.09 -17.38
CA ALA A 145 -28.21 1.49 -17.73
C ALA A 145 -28.06 2.39 -16.49
N ILE A 146 -28.74 2.07 -15.39
CA ILE A 146 -28.52 2.75 -14.11
C ILE A 146 -27.10 2.47 -13.60
N LYS A 147 -26.64 1.21 -13.63
CA LYS A 147 -25.28 0.85 -13.18
C LYS A 147 -24.18 1.54 -13.98
N GLU A 148 -24.33 1.64 -15.30
CA GLU A 148 -23.40 2.39 -16.15
C GLU A 148 -23.32 3.87 -15.75
N LYS A 149 -24.47 4.49 -15.46
CA LYS A 149 -24.53 5.89 -15.01
C LYS A 149 -23.94 6.11 -13.62
N ILE A 150 -24.12 5.17 -12.71
CA ILE A 150 -23.47 5.19 -11.39
C ILE A 150 -21.95 5.13 -11.56
N ALA A 151 -21.44 4.28 -12.46
CA ALA A 151 -20.01 4.09 -12.67
C ALA A 151 -19.28 5.36 -13.17
N ILE A 152 -19.96 6.20 -13.95
CA ILE A 152 -19.42 7.48 -14.44
C ILE A 152 -19.69 8.66 -13.49
N SER A 153 -20.42 8.45 -12.38
CA SER A 153 -20.76 9.53 -11.46
C SER A 153 -19.54 10.01 -10.68
N GLN A 154 -19.29 11.33 -10.71
CA GLN A 154 -18.17 11.95 -10.00
C GLN A 154 -18.26 11.77 -8.48
N SER A 155 -19.46 11.74 -7.90
CA SER A 155 -19.64 11.54 -6.45
C SER A 155 -19.22 10.13 -6.02
N VAL A 156 -19.56 9.12 -6.82
CA VAL A 156 -19.17 7.73 -6.60
C VAL A 156 -17.66 7.57 -6.80
N ALA A 157 -17.10 8.16 -7.85
CA ALA A 157 -15.66 8.15 -8.09
C ALA A 157 -14.87 8.78 -6.93
N SER A 158 -15.33 9.93 -6.42
CA SER A 158 -14.72 10.58 -5.25
C SER A 158 -14.80 9.70 -3.99
N ALA A 159 -15.94 9.07 -3.72
CA ALA A 159 -16.10 8.16 -2.59
C ALA A 159 -15.18 6.92 -2.70
N ARG A 160 -15.04 6.35 -3.91
CA ARG A 160 -14.11 5.25 -4.20
C ARG A 160 -12.66 5.64 -3.99
N ASN A 161 -12.24 6.80 -4.49
CA ASN A 161 -10.88 7.30 -4.29
C ASN A 161 -10.56 7.50 -2.80
N ALA A 162 -11.51 8.03 -2.02
CA ALA A 162 -11.34 8.19 -0.57
C ALA A 162 -11.19 6.83 0.15
N HIS A 163 -11.95 5.82 -0.25
CA HIS A 163 -11.78 4.46 0.27
C HIS A 163 -10.43 3.85 -0.13
N TYR A 164 -10.02 3.97 -1.38
CA TYR A 164 -8.73 3.43 -1.83
C TYR A 164 -7.54 4.09 -1.13
N ALA A 165 -7.60 5.39 -0.88
CA ALA A 165 -6.59 6.09 -0.10
C ALA A 165 -6.51 5.54 1.35
N ALA A 166 -7.66 5.38 2.01
CA ALA A 166 -7.72 4.82 3.37
C ALA A 166 -7.27 3.35 3.42
N ASP A 167 -7.68 2.52 2.46
CA ASP A 167 -7.28 1.11 2.37
C ASP A 167 -5.77 0.96 2.09
N ALA A 168 -5.20 1.82 1.25
CA ALA A 168 -3.76 1.83 1.00
C ALA A 168 -2.96 2.17 2.27
N GLN A 169 -3.41 3.15 3.06
CA GLN A 169 -2.80 3.48 4.35
C GLN A 169 -2.89 2.31 5.33
N TYR A 170 -4.08 1.71 5.48
CA TYR A 170 -4.28 0.53 6.32
C TYR A 170 -3.33 -0.60 5.93
N ARG A 171 -3.31 -1.01 4.65
CA ARG A 171 -2.47 -2.13 4.19
C ARG A 171 -0.98 -1.87 4.41
N LYS A 172 -0.55 -0.61 4.27
CA LYS A 172 0.84 -0.22 4.52
C LYS A 172 1.21 -0.46 6.00
N VAL A 173 0.40 0.02 6.93
CA VAL A 173 0.64 -0.15 8.38
C VAL A 173 0.48 -1.61 8.80
N ASP A 174 -0.52 -2.33 8.29
CA ASP A 174 -0.72 -3.76 8.57
C ASP A 174 0.50 -4.59 8.12
N GLY A 175 1.11 -4.22 6.99
CA GLY A 175 2.36 -4.82 6.52
C GLY A 175 3.49 -4.69 7.54
N PHE A 176 3.69 -3.49 8.12
CA PHE A 176 4.72 -3.27 9.14
C PHE A 176 4.41 -3.97 10.45
N TYR A 177 3.15 -3.95 10.89
CA TYR A 177 2.70 -4.71 12.04
C TYR A 177 3.05 -6.20 11.90
N ARG A 178 2.76 -6.82 10.73
CA ARG A 178 3.13 -8.22 10.46
C ARG A 178 4.64 -8.42 10.46
N ALA A 179 5.39 -7.50 9.84
CA ALA A 179 6.85 -7.56 9.81
C ALA A 179 7.47 -7.50 11.22
N LEU A 180 6.91 -6.67 12.12
CA LEU A 180 7.33 -6.61 13.53
C LEU A 180 7.05 -7.91 14.28
N ARG A 181 5.93 -8.59 13.98
CA ARG A 181 5.65 -9.91 14.57
C ARG A 181 6.62 -10.98 14.07
N GLU A 182 6.95 -10.97 12.79
CA GLU A 182 7.96 -11.89 12.24
C GLU A 182 9.34 -11.61 12.83
N LYS A 183 9.71 -10.33 12.99
CA LYS A 183 10.93 -9.92 13.70
C LYS A 183 10.96 -10.51 15.12
N ALA A 184 9.85 -10.45 15.87
CA ALA A 184 9.75 -11.06 17.19
C ALA A 184 10.11 -12.56 17.16
N SER A 185 9.49 -13.29 16.23
CA SER A 185 9.70 -14.73 16.07
C SER A 185 11.16 -15.06 15.72
N LEU A 186 11.76 -14.27 14.82
CA LEU A 186 13.16 -14.43 14.42
C LEU A 186 14.12 -14.14 15.56
N SER A 187 13.90 -13.06 16.31
CA SER A 187 14.75 -12.72 17.46
C SER A 187 14.68 -13.82 18.54
N ILE A 188 13.49 -14.36 18.83
CA ILE A 188 13.34 -15.49 19.77
C ILE A 188 14.11 -16.72 19.26
N ALA A 189 14.00 -17.05 17.97
CA ALA A 189 14.72 -18.17 17.37
C ALA A 189 16.25 -18.00 17.45
N LEU A 190 16.75 -16.78 17.22
CA LEU A 190 18.16 -16.44 17.38
C LEU A 190 18.64 -16.63 18.82
N CYS A 191 17.86 -16.18 19.81
CA CYS A 191 18.19 -16.38 21.22
C CYS A 191 18.30 -17.88 21.58
N TYR A 192 17.37 -18.72 21.10
CA TYR A 192 17.45 -20.17 21.33
C TYR A 192 18.67 -20.80 20.68
N LYS A 193 19.03 -20.36 19.47
CA LYS A 193 20.22 -20.84 18.77
C LYS A 193 21.51 -20.46 19.51
N GLN A 194 21.64 -19.19 19.91
CA GLN A 194 22.79 -18.70 20.68
C GLN A 194 22.92 -19.43 22.01
N LYS A 195 21.81 -19.67 22.73
CA LYS A 195 21.81 -20.44 23.98
C LYS A 195 22.30 -21.88 23.76
N ALA A 196 21.90 -22.52 22.67
CA ALA A 196 22.35 -23.88 22.33
C ALA A 196 23.85 -23.91 22.00
N GLU A 197 24.35 -22.93 21.25
CA GLU A 197 25.78 -22.78 20.92
C GLU A 197 26.64 -22.59 22.18
N ILE A 198 26.22 -21.69 23.09
CA ILE A 198 26.88 -21.48 24.38
C ILE A 198 26.90 -22.78 25.22
N SER A 199 25.77 -23.49 25.26
CA SER A 199 25.67 -24.75 26.01
C SER A 199 26.61 -25.81 25.45
N ALA A 200 26.68 -25.97 24.12
CA ALA A 200 27.58 -26.89 23.45
C ALA A 200 29.06 -26.55 23.73
N MET A 201 29.43 -25.27 23.64
CA MET A 201 30.78 -24.81 23.97
C MET A 201 31.14 -25.09 25.44
N SER A 202 30.23 -24.83 26.38
CA SER A 202 30.46 -25.08 27.80
C SER A 202 30.67 -26.56 28.11
N SER A 203 29.93 -27.46 27.44
CA SER A 203 30.07 -28.91 27.59
C SER A 203 31.37 -29.49 27.00
N SER A 204 32.00 -28.76 26.06
CA SER A 204 33.29 -29.16 25.48
C SER A 204 34.51 -28.72 26.30
N LEU A 205 34.30 -27.83 27.28
CA LEU A 205 35.33 -27.29 28.17
C LEU A 205 35.36 -27.99 29.54
N SER A 206 34.36 -28.84 29.84
CA SER A 206 34.27 -29.69 31.04
C SER A 206 34.75 -31.11 30.79
#